data_AF-A0A536UWB9-F1
#
_entry.id   AF-A0A536UWB9-F1
#
_cell.length_a   1.000
_cell.length_b   1.000
_cell.length_c   1.000
_cell.angle_alpha   90.00
_cell.angle_beta   90.00
_cell.angle_gamma   90.00
#
_symmetry.space_group_name_H-M   'P 1'
#
loop_
_entity.id
_entity.type
_entity.pdbx_description
1 polymer ?
#
loop_
_entity_poly.entity_id
_entity_poly.type
_entity_poly.pdbx_seq_one_letter_code
_entity_poly.pdbx_strand_id
1 'polypeptide(L)' 'MLLALTLTLTGCATLQPPKPWEKDRLARPEMQFDADPLDAKLTQHIYDSKEAATGGNGVGGGGCGCN' A
#
# COMPACT_ATOMS: atom_id res chain seq x y z
N MET A 1 16.47 31.17 -18.04
CA MET A 1 15.77 30.82 -16.78
C MET A 1 14.77 29.67 -16.91
N LEU A 2 14.14 29.45 -18.07
CA LEU A 2 13.18 28.34 -18.26
C LEU A 2 13.84 26.93 -18.20
N LEU A 3 15.07 26.80 -18.70
CA LEU A 3 15.81 25.53 -18.75
C LEU A 3 16.24 25.01 -17.37
N ALA A 4 16.43 25.90 -16.39
CA ALA A 4 16.79 25.50 -15.03
C ALA A 4 15.59 24.93 -14.24
N LEU A 5 14.38 25.34 -14.60
CA LEU A 5 13.15 24.92 -13.93
C LEU A 5 12.73 23.49 -14.30
N THR A 6 13.08 23.01 -15.49
CA THR A 6 12.70 21.66 -15.95
C THR A 6 13.59 20.55 -15.37
N LEU A 7 14.82 20.87 -14.94
CA LEU A 7 15.74 19.87 -14.38
C LEU A 7 15.32 19.36 -12.99
N THR A 8 14.61 20.18 -12.20
CA THR A 8 14.20 19.82 -10.83
C THR A 8 13.03 18.83 -10.79
N LEU A 9 12.36 18.56 -11.91
CA LEU A 9 11.22 17.63 -11.99
C LEU A 9 11.66 16.14 -12.09
N THR A 10 12.95 15.85 -12.18
CA THR A 10 13.47 14.48 -12.38
C THR A 10 13.67 13.67 -11.10
N GLY A 11 13.33 14.23 -9.93
CA GLY A 11 13.71 13.70 -8.61
C GLY A 11 13.27 12.27 -8.28
N CYS A 12 12.20 11.75 -8.89
CA CYS A 12 11.68 10.40 -8.63
C CYS A 12 11.84 9.42 -9.80
N ALA A 13 12.41 9.84 -10.92
CA ALA A 13 12.46 9.01 -12.14
C ALA A 13 13.47 7.84 -12.04
N THR A 14 14.37 7.86 -11.05
CA THR A 14 15.45 6.88 -10.87
C THR A 14 15.20 5.88 -9.75
N LEU A 15 14.02 5.93 -9.11
CA LEU A 15 13.67 4.94 -8.08
C LEU A 15 13.25 3.63 -8.77
N GLN A 16 14.15 2.65 -8.80
CA GLN A 16 13.76 1.29 -9.15
C GLN A 16 12.69 0.79 -8.16
N PRO A 17 11.57 0.22 -8.65
CA PRO A 17 10.63 -0.43 -7.77
C PRO A 17 11.33 -1.59 -7.03
N PRO A 18 11.03 -1.80 -5.73
CA PRO A 18 11.62 -2.87 -4.95
C PRO A 18 11.29 -4.22 -5.57
N LYS A 19 12.27 -5.13 -5.59
CA LYS A 19 12.07 -6.49 -6.10
C LYS A 19 11.06 -7.23 -5.20
N PRO A 20 10.29 -8.20 -5.73
CA PRO A 20 9.27 -8.90 -4.95
C PRO A 20 9.76 -9.48 -3.62
N TRP A 21 10.96 -10.06 -3.60
CA TRP A 21 11.59 -10.63 -2.39
C TRP A 21 12.10 -9.59 -1.39
N GLU A 22 12.25 -8.32 -1.78
CA GLU A 22 12.61 -7.22 -0.87
C GLU A 22 11.38 -6.72 -0.07
N LYS A 23 10.17 -7.05 -0.53
CA LYS A 23 8.91 -6.67 0.12
C LYS A 23 8.69 -7.42 1.43
N ASP A 24 9.29 -8.60 1.60
CA ASP A 24 9.22 -9.39 2.84
C ASP A 24 9.71 -8.59 4.06
N ARG A 25 10.81 -7.85 3.91
CA ARG A 25 11.34 -6.99 4.98
C ARG A 25 10.38 -5.86 5.38
N LEU A 26 9.55 -5.42 4.44
CA LEU A 26 8.55 -4.35 4.57
C LEU A 26 7.15 -4.90 4.88
N ALA A 27 7.01 -6.21 5.05
CA ALA A 27 5.74 -6.91 5.19
C ALA A 27 5.53 -7.50 6.59
N ARG A 28 6.26 -6.99 7.59
CA ARG A 28 6.18 -7.54 8.94
C ARG A 28 4.78 -7.35 9.52
N PRO A 29 4.25 -8.31 10.30
CA PRO A 29 2.95 -8.18 10.96
C PRO A 29 2.85 -6.90 11.81
N GLU A 30 3.94 -6.50 12.45
CA GLU A 30 3.98 -5.29 13.30
C GLU A 30 3.92 -3.97 12.50
N MET A 31 4.09 -4.01 11.18
CA MET A 31 4.00 -2.84 10.29
C MET A 31 2.61 -2.69 9.65
N GLN A 32 1.68 -3.60 9.94
CA GLN A 32 0.31 -3.52 9.42
C GLN A 32 -0.47 -2.42 10.15
N PHE A 33 -1.39 -1.77 9.42
CA PHE A 33 -2.24 -0.72 9.98
C PHE A 33 -3.21 -1.26 11.02
N ASP A 34 -3.69 -2.49 10.82
CA ASP A 34 -4.60 -3.17 11.73
C ASP A 34 -3.83 -4.08 12.68
N ALA A 35 -4.12 -3.95 13.97
CA ALA A 35 -3.52 -4.75 15.03
C ALA A 35 -4.04 -6.21 15.05
N ASP A 36 -5.30 -6.41 14.65
CA ASP A 36 -5.94 -7.73 14.57
C ASP A 36 -6.61 -7.91 13.20
N PRO A 37 -6.17 -8.89 12.38
CA PRO A 37 -6.77 -9.14 11.07
C PRO A 37 -8.21 -9.66 11.15
N LEU A 38 -8.64 -10.26 12.26
CA LEU A 38 -10.01 -10.74 12.42
C LEU A 38 -10.98 -9.58 12.66
N ASP A 39 -10.60 -8.65 13.53
CA ASP A 39 -11.38 -7.44 13.82
C ASP A 39 -11.49 -6.53 12.60
N ALA A 40 -10.38 -6.36 11.86
CA ALA A 40 -10.37 -5.61 10.60
C ALA A 40 -11.33 -6.21 9.56
N LYS A 41 -11.33 -7.53 9.40
CA LYS A 41 -12.27 -8.23 8.50
C LYS A 41 -13.72 -8.06 8.93
N LEU A 42 -14.00 -8.14 10.23
CA LEU A 42 -15.34 -7.97 10.76
C LEU A 42 -15.85 -6.54 10.52
N THR A 43 -15.04 -5.54 10.86
CA THR A 43 -15.36 -4.12 10.67
C THR A 43 -15.61 -3.82 9.21
N GLN A 44 -14.76 -4.33 8.32
CA GLN A 44 -14.96 -4.19 6.89
C GLN A 44 -16.24 -4.85 6.40
N HIS A 45 -16.55 -6.06 6.85
CA HIS A 45 -17.79 -6.75 6.46
C HIS A 45 -19.03 -5.95 6.89
N ILE A 46 -18.99 -5.30 8.07
CA ILE A 46 -20.05 -4.41 8.54
C ILE A 46 -20.16 -3.18 7.64
N TYR A 47 -19.02 -2.56 7.30
CA TYR A 47 -18.98 -1.36 6.48
C TYR A 47 -19.52 -1.62 5.06
N ASP A 48 -19.04 -2.67 4.40
CA ASP A 48 -19.48 -3.08 3.06
C ASP A 48 -21.00 -3.39 3.05
N SER A 49 -21.52 -3.97 4.13
CA SER A 49 -22.95 -4.23 4.28
C SER A 49 -23.79 -2.97 4.46
N LYS A 50 -23.26 -1.95 5.13
CA LYS A 50 -23.97 -0.69 5.39
C LYS A 50 -23.96 0.23 4.18
N GLU A 51 -22.83 0.31 3.50
CA GLU A 51 -22.63 1.24 2.39
C GLU A 51 -23.03 0.63 1.04
N ALA A 52 -23.38 -0.66 0.99
CA ALA A 52 -23.62 -1.42 -0.24
C ALA A 52 -22.51 -1.23 -1.29
N ALA A 53 -21.29 -0.95 -0.80
CA ALA A 53 -20.10 -0.73 -1.58
C ALA A 53 -19.15 -1.90 -1.33
N THR A 54 -18.46 -2.35 -2.38
CA THR A 54 -17.53 -3.48 -2.28
C THR A 54 -16.23 -3.11 -2.97
N GLY A 55 -15.12 -3.25 -2.25
CA GLY A 55 -13.79 -2.91 -2.74
C GLY A 55 -13.35 -1.48 -2.40
N GLY A 56 -12.05 -1.29 -2.24
CA GLY A 56 -11.44 0.00 -1.86
C GLY A 56 -10.77 0.01 -0.49
N ASN A 57 -11.12 -0.93 0.39
CA ASN A 57 -10.60 -1.00 1.76
C ASN A 57 -9.19 -1.60 1.87
N GLY A 58 -8.59 -1.99 0.74
CA GLY A 58 -7.24 -2.55 0.69
C GLY A 58 -6.30 -1.68 -0.11
N VAL A 59 -5.55 -0.80 0.57
CA VAL A 59 -4.17 -0.56 0.14
C VAL A 59 -3.40 -1.76 0.68
N GLY A 60 -3.14 -2.75 -0.18
CA GLY A 60 -2.57 -4.03 0.25
C GLY A 60 -1.43 -3.80 1.23
N GLY A 61 -1.64 -4.22 2.47
CA GLY A 61 -0.60 -4.23 3.49
C GLY A 61 0.64 -4.85 2.85
N GLY A 62 1.80 -4.25 3.12
CA GLY A 62 3.08 -4.74 2.61
C GLY A 62 3.10 -6.24 2.81
N GLY A 63 3.03 -6.99 1.72
CA GLY A 63 3.05 -8.43 1.67
C GLY A 63 4.09 -8.80 0.61
N CYS A 64 4.62 -10.02 0.65
CA CYS A 64 5.64 -10.45 -0.32
C CYS A 64 5.16 -10.37 -1.78
N GLY A 65 3.86 -10.16 -2.02
CA GLY A 65 3.28 -10.12 -3.35
C GLY A 65 3.25 -11.49 -4.02
N CYS A 66 3.56 -12.55 -3.26
CA CYS A 66 3.42 -13.93 -3.68
C CYS A 66 1.92 -14.25 -3.62
N ASN A 67 1.28 -14.21 -4.79
CA ASN A 67 0.03 -14.92 -5.03
C ASN A 67 0.37 -16.40 -5.23
#